data_AF-G2IJX8-F1
#
_entry.id   AF-G2IJX8-F1
#
_cell.length_a   1.000
_cell.length_b   1.000
_cell.length_c   1.000
_cell.angle_alpha   90.00
_cell.angle_beta   90.00
_cell.angle_gamma   90.00
#
_symmetry.space_group_name_H-M   'P 1'
#
loop_
_entity.id
_entity.type
_entity.pdbx_description
1 polymer ?
#
loop_
_entity_poly.entity_id
_entity_poly.type
_entity_poly.pdbx_seq_one_letter_code
_entity_poly.pdbx_strand_id
1 'polypeptide(L)'
;MGAWLGLGAIVIILVAVASQCSTETQTPAQLAAAEFAQNTSQGIAAQTADPIEPMNRASLRQGLADMRAAIKAEGISGAMIYSQNCYEGLSRKFTWVRMDVCGAADMLAVQAVDVADSIRLSEIGYFESEVAAGRYLAAATSAGQDASEADQRLEKLKAQTRDRVEAIDPQQSSAENEDNGISF
;
A
#
# COMPACT_ATOMS: atom_id res chain seq x y z
N MET A 1 -15.36 43.56 -18.53
CA MET A 1 -15.86 42.17 -18.48
C MET A 1 -14.98 41.33 -19.39
N GLY A 2 -14.43 40.22 -18.91
CA GLY A 2 -13.79 39.21 -19.77
C GLY A 2 -12.32 38.95 -19.47
N ALA A 3 -12.03 38.09 -18.48
CA ALA A 3 -10.76 37.35 -18.36
C ALA A 3 -10.84 36.20 -17.32
N TRP A 4 -11.99 35.51 -17.18
CA TRP A 4 -12.20 34.45 -16.17
C TRP A 4 -12.74 33.13 -16.75
N LEU A 5 -12.52 32.86 -18.03
CA LEU A 5 -13.02 31.64 -18.70
C LEU A 5 -11.92 30.82 -19.41
N GLY A 6 -10.64 31.12 -19.18
CA GLY A 6 -9.53 30.42 -19.85
C GLY A 6 -8.95 29.23 -19.08
N LEU A 7 -8.93 29.27 -17.75
CA LEU A 7 -8.22 28.27 -16.93
C LEU A 7 -9.09 27.07 -16.53
N GLY A 8 -10.40 27.26 -16.36
CA GLY A 8 -11.32 26.16 -16.01
C GLY A 8 -11.58 25.18 -17.18
N ALA A 9 -11.54 25.67 -18.42
CA ALA A 9 -11.80 24.84 -19.59
C ALA A 9 -10.65 23.87 -19.91
N ILE A 10 -9.39 24.23 -19.60
CA ILE A 10 -8.22 23.38 -19.90
C ILE A 10 -8.16 22.16 -18.98
N VAL A 11 -8.54 22.30 -17.70
CA VAL A 11 -8.57 21.19 -16.75
C VAL A 11 -9.74 20.23 -17.06
N ILE A 12 -10.89 20.73 -17.49
CA ILE A 12 -12.03 19.88 -17.89
C ILE A 12 -11.75 19.17 -19.21
N ILE A 13 -11.05 19.80 -20.15
CA ILE A 13 -10.65 19.15 -21.41
C ILE A 13 -9.64 18.04 -21.13
N LEU A 14 -8.66 18.22 -20.23
CA LEU A 14 -7.73 17.14 -19.84
C LEU A 14 -8.44 15.92 -19.21
N VAL A 15 -9.58 16.12 -18.54
CA VAL A 15 -10.41 15.00 -18.03
C VAL A 15 -11.28 14.38 -19.15
N ALA A 16 -11.67 15.15 -20.17
CA ALA A 16 -12.49 14.66 -21.27
C ALA A 16 -11.69 13.92 -22.37
N VAL A 17 -10.41 14.22 -22.60
CA VAL A 17 -9.59 13.50 -23.60
C VAL A 17 -9.13 12.11 -23.13
N ALA A 18 -9.30 11.77 -21.85
CA ALA A 18 -9.05 10.41 -21.36
C ALA A 18 -10.12 9.38 -21.78
N SER A 19 -11.20 9.82 -22.46
CA SER A 19 -12.29 8.93 -22.87
C SER A 19 -12.12 8.29 -24.26
N GLN A 20 -11.08 8.66 -25.02
CA GLN A 20 -10.84 8.11 -26.36
C GLN A 20 -9.35 8.07 -26.68
N CYS A 21 -8.59 7.14 -26.11
CA CYS A 21 -7.30 6.72 -26.67
C CYS A 21 -6.84 5.38 -26.06
N SER A 22 -6.57 4.43 -26.95
CA SER A 22 -5.81 3.19 -26.75
C SER A 22 -6.37 2.16 -25.77
N THR A 23 -6.75 1.01 -26.33
CA THR A 23 -6.78 -0.27 -25.61
C THR A 23 -5.34 -0.66 -25.24
N GLU A 24 -4.68 0.12 -24.38
CA GLU A 24 -3.52 -0.36 -23.66
C GLU A 24 -4.03 -1.45 -22.72
N THR A 25 -3.51 -2.66 -22.91
CA THR A 25 -3.74 -3.76 -21.97
C THR A 25 -3.19 -3.29 -20.64
N GLN A 26 -4.08 -2.84 -19.74
CA GLN A 26 -3.69 -2.39 -18.42
C GLN A 26 -2.90 -3.50 -17.74
N THR A 27 -1.75 -3.15 -17.15
CA THR A 27 -1.01 -4.13 -16.36
C THR A 27 -1.87 -4.57 -15.17
N PRO A 28 -1.65 -5.79 -14.62
CA PRO A 28 -2.35 -6.22 -13.40
C PRO A 28 -2.24 -5.19 -12.26
N ALA A 29 -1.11 -4.49 -12.16
CA ALA A 29 -0.89 -3.38 -11.25
C ALA A 29 -1.83 -2.17 -11.52
N GLN A 30 -2.01 -1.79 -12.79
CA GLN A 30 -2.92 -0.69 -13.17
C GLN A 30 -4.39 -1.05 -12.90
N LEU A 31 -4.79 -2.30 -13.15
CA LEU A 31 -6.13 -2.80 -12.81
C LEU A 31 -6.38 -2.77 -11.30
N ALA A 32 -5.44 -3.29 -10.49
CA ALA A 32 -5.56 -3.27 -9.04
C ALA A 32 -5.62 -1.84 -8.46
N ALA A 33 -4.83 -0.92 -9.02
CA ALA A 33 -4.87 0.50 -8.64
C ALA A 33 -6.22 1.16 -9.01
N ALA A 34 -6.76 0.87 -10.20
CA ALA A 34 -8.05 1.39 -10.63
C ALA A 34 -9.20 0.87 -9.76
N GLU A 35 -9.20 -0.42 -9.42
CA GLU A 35 -10.20 -1.03 -8.54
C GLU A 35 -10.15 -0.46 -7.12
N PHE A 36 -8.95 -0.25 -6.59
CA PHE A 36 -8.75 0.41 -5.31
C PHE A 36 -9.32 1.84 -5.31
N ALA A 37 -9.00 2.63 -6.34
CA ALA A 37 -9.45 4.01 -6.47
C ALA A 37 -10.98 4.12 -6.59
N GLN A 38 -11.63 3.19 -7.31
CA GLN A 38 -13.09 3.20 -7.47
C GLN A 38 -13.82 2.78 -6.20
N ASN A 39 -13.38 1.71 -5.53
CA ASN A 39 -14.16 1.11 -4.45
C ASN A 39 -13.72 1.57 -3.05
N THR A 40 -12.42 1.74 -2.83
CA THR A 40 -11.88 2.05 -1.50
C THR A 40 -11.71 3.54 -1.28
N SER A 41 -11.03 4.24 -2.20
CA SER A 41 -10.77 5.68 -2.07
C SER A 41 -12.05 6.50 -2.00
N GLN A 42 -13.06 6.20 -2.83
CA GLN A 42 -14.36 6.89 -2.78
C GLN A 42 -15.08 6.68 -1.44
N GLY A 43 -15.07 5.45 -0.92
CA GLY A 43 -15.66 5.15 0.37
C GLY A 43 -14.96 5.86 1.53
N ILE A 44 -13.63 5.98 1.49
CA ILE A 44 -12.86 6.77 2.46
C ILE A 44 -13.23 8.25 2.36
N ALA A 45 -13.22 8.82 1.16
CA ALA A 45 -13.50 10.25 0.94
C ALA A 45 -14.93 10.67 1.29
N ALA A 46 -15.89 9.73 1.24
CA ALA A 46 -17.28 9.96 1.62
C ALA A 46 -17.48 10.04 3.16
N GLN A 47 -16.48 9.63 3.94
CA GLN A 47 -16.55 9.64 5.40
C GLN A 47 -16.10 11.00 5.96
N THR A 48 -16.53 11.30 7.18
CA THR A 48 -16.02 12.47 7.91
C THR A 48 -14.56 12.26 8.26
N ALA A 49 -13.70 13.21 7.90
CA ALA A 49 -12.28 13.13 8.20
C ALA A 49 -12.04 13.18 9.71
N ASP A 50 -11.61 12.05 10.28
CA ASP A 50 -11.10 12.01 11.64
C ASP A 50 -9.78 12.79 11.73
N PRO A 51 -9.49 13.45 12.87
CA PRO A 51 -8.20 14.08 13.10
C PRO A 51 -7.06 13.10 12.85
N ILE A 52 -5.98 13.56 12.21
CA ILE A 52 -4.81 12.72 11.90
C ILE A 52 -4.19 12.19 13.19
N GLU A 53 -4.27 10.86 13.37
CA GLU A 53 -3.68 10.22 14.55
C GLU A 53 -2.20 9.91 14.34
N PRO A 54 -1.35 10.06 15.37
CA PRO A 54 0.03 9.60 15.32
C PRO A 54 0.10 8.08 15.12
N MET A 55 1.05 7.64 14.29
CA MET A 55 1.26 6.21 14.03
C MET A 55 1.52 5.41 15.31
N ASN A 56 0.67 4.42 15.56
CA ASN A 56 0.75 3.58 16.75
C ASN A 56 1.56 2.31 16.50
N ARG A 57 2.75 2.31 17.10
CA ARG A 57 3.70 1.20 17.10
C ARG A 57 3.09 -0.14 17.52
N ALA A 58 2.20 -0.18 18.52
CA ALA A 58 1.59 -1.43 18.97
C ALA A 58 0.64 -2.01 17.92
N SER A 59 -0.15 -1.15 17.26
CA SER A 59 -1.09 -1.55 16.21
C SER A 59 -0.35 -2.12 15.00
N LEU A 60 0.81 -1.56 14.62
CA LEU A 60 1.61 -2.13 13.51
C LEU A 60 1.98 -3.60 13.78
N ARG A 61 2.31 -3.96 15.02
CA ARG A 61 2.64 -5.36 15.36
C ARG A 61 1.48 -6.31 15.07
N GLN A 62 0.25 -5.86 15.30
CA GLN A 62 -0.94 -6.66 15.02
C GLN A 62 -1.05 -6.94 13.52
N GLY A 63 -0.94 -5.91 12.67
CA GLY A 63 -0.95 -6.08 11.22
C GLY A 63 0.13 -7.03 10.70
N LEU A 64 1.35 -6.93 11.25
CA LEU A 64 2.43 -7.85 10.92
C LEU A 64 2.15 -9.30 11.35
N ALA A 65 1.55 -9.49 12.52
CA ALA A 65 1.19 -10.83 13.01
C ALA A 65 0.10 -11.47 12.15
N ASP A 66 -0.94 -10.70 11.82
CA ASP A 66 -2.05 -11.17 11.00
C ASP A 66 -1.61 -11.50 9.57
N MET A 67 -0.74 -10.66 8.98
CA MET A 67 -0.15 -10.94 7.67
C MET A 67 0.74 -12.18 7.66
N ARG A 68 1.58 -12.38 8.69
CA ARG A 68 2.35 -13.64 8.82
C ARG A 68 1.43 -14.85 8.93
N ALA A 69 0.33 -14.75 9.66
CA ALA A 69 -0.64 -15.82 9.77
C ALA A 69 -1.30 -16.13 8.42
N ALA A 70 -1.66 -15.10 7.65
CA ALA A 70 -2.22 -15.24 6.31
C ALA A 70 -1.23 -15.90 5.32
N ILE A 71 0.03 -15.44 5.32
CA ILE A 71 1.12 -16.04 4.53
C ILE A 71 1.34 -17.50 4.93
N LYS A 72 1.35 -17.81 6.23
CA LYS A 72 1.54 -19.18 6.71
C LYS A 72 0.39 -20.11 6.30
N ALA A 73 -0.83 -19.59 6.26
CA ALA A 73 -2.01 -20.39 5.93
C ALA A 73 -2.11 -20.70 4.44
N GLU A 74 -1.91 -19.71 3.57
CA GLU A 74 -2.22 -19.83 2.13
C GLU A 74 -1.15 -19.20 1.21
N GLY A 75 0.04 -18.89 1.75
CA GLY A 75 1.10 -18.23 1.01
C GLY A 75 0.74 -16.80 0.58
N ILE A 76 1.32 -16.36 -0.54
CA ILE A 76 1.08 -15.01 -1.09
C ILE A 76 -0.39 -14.77 -1.46
N SER A 77 -1.16 -15.80 -1.79
CA SER A 77 -2.60 -15.65 -2.03
C SER A 77 -3.35 -15.27 -0.75
N GLY A 78 -3.02 -15.88 0.39
CA GLY A 78 -3.57 -15.50 1.69
C GLY A 78 -3.20 -14.07 2.08
N ALA A 79 -1.96 -13.67 1.80
CA ALA A 79 -1.51 -12.29 2.00
C ALA A 79 -2.37 -11.30 1.20
N MET A 80 -2.58 -11.56 -0.09
CA MET A 80 -3.35 -10.71 -0.98
C MET A 80 -4.79 -10.55 -0.47
N ILE A 81 -5.44 -11.66 -0.12
CA ILE A 81 -6.81 -11.66 0.43
C ILE A 81 -6.87 -10.83 1.72
N TYR A 82 -5.92 -11.02 2.63
CA TYR A 82 -5.85 -10.23 3.86
C TYR A 82 -5.73 -8.73 3.57
N SER A 83 -4.82 -8.33 2.68
CA SER A 83 -4.60 -6.93 2.33
C SER A 83 -5.85 -6.30 1.69
N GLN A 84 -6.45 -6.97 0.69
CA GLN A 84 -7.68 -6.51 0.04
C GLN A 84 -8.79 -6.27 1.06
N ASN A 85 -9.03 -7.24 1.95
CA ASN A 85 -10.05 -7.13 3.00
C ASN A 85 -9.72 -6.02 4.03
N CYS A 86 -8.44 -5.83 4.34
CA CYS A 86 -8.00 -4.79 5.27
C CYS A 86 -8.36 -3.39 4.73
N TYR A 87 -7.99 -3.13 3.48
CA TYR A 87 -8.25 -1.87 2.79
C TYR A 87 -9.73 -1.67 2.46
N GLU A 88 -10.45 -2.70 2.01
CA GLU A 88 -11.91 -2.60 1.80
C GLU A 88 -12.62 -2.19 3.09
N GLY A 89 -12.14 -2.66 4.25
CA GLY A 89 -12.65 -2.21 5.55
C GLY A 89 -12.56 -0.69 5.77
N LEU A 90 -11.55 -0.02 5.20
CA LEU A 90 -11.38 1.43 5.31
C LEU A 90 -12.48 2.19 4.56
N SER A 91 -13.02 1.63 3.47
CA SER A 91 -14.10 2.25 2.69
C SER A 91 -15.40 2.37 3.48
N ARG A 92 -15.58 1.51 4.50
CA ARG A 92 -16.77 1.45 5.35
C ARG A 92 -16.58 2.16 6.68
N LYS A 93 -15.36 2.09 7.23
CA LYS A 93 -14.97 2.74 8.49
C LYS A 93 -13.47 3.02 8.48
N PHE A 94 -13.12 4.23 8.08
CA PHE A 94 -11.76 4.71 8.08
C PHE A 94 -11.30 5.03 9.52
N THR A 95 -10.08 4.62 9.85
CA THR A 95 -9.29 5.22 10.94
C THR A 95 -7.83 5.24 10.54
N TRP A 96 -7.09 6.25 10.98
CA TRP A 96 -5.65 6.36 10.72
C TRP A 96 -4.87 5.13 11.22
N VAL A 97 -5.25 4.62 12.39
CA VAL A 97 -4.65 3.39 12.94
C VAL A 97 -4.90 2.18 12.04
N ARG A 98 -6.11 2.01 11.50
CA ARG A 98 -6.40 0.85 10.63
C ARG A 98 -5.68 0.97 9.30
N MET A 99 -5.58 2.17 8.74
CA MET A 99 -4.79 2.41 7.53
C MET A 99 -3.31 2.03 7.73
N ASP A 100 -2.71 2.45 8.86
CA ASP A 100 -1.34 2.08 9.20
C ASP A 100 -1.16 0.57 9.38
N VAL A 101 -2.15 -0.12 9.96
CA VAL A 101 -2.15 -1.58 10.11
C VAL A 101 -2.14 -2.28 8.75
N CYS A 102 -3.00 -1.85 7.82
CA CYS A 102 -3.04 -2.40 6.47
C CYS A 102 -1.72 -2.12 5.71
N GLY A 103 -1.19 -0.89 5.82
CA GLY A 103 0.06 -0.54 5.18
C GLY A 103 1.27 -1.30 5.73
N ALA A 104 1.38 -1.49 7.05
CA ALA A 104 2.48 -2.28 7.63
C ALA A 104 2.43 -3.74 7.20
N ALA A 105 1.22 -4.30 7.10
CA ALA A 105 1.02 -5.64 6.57
C ALA A 105 1.46 -5.75 5.11
N ASP A 106 1.12 -4.78 4.26
CA ASP A 106 1.60 -4.70 2.88
C ASP A 106 3.12 -4.62 2.81
N MET A 107 3.76 -3.77 3.63
CA MET A 107 5.23 -3.64 3.65
C MET A 107 5.93 -4.94 4.05
N LEU A 108 5.28 -5.79 4.86
CA LEU A 108 5.79 -7.14 5.15
C LEU A 108 5.63 -8.08 3.95
N ALA A 109 4.47 -8.04 3.28
CA ALA A 109 4.22 -8.91 2.12
C ALA A 109 5.12 -8.55 0.93
N VAL A 110 5.43 -7.27 0.71
CA VAL A 110 6.43 -6.81 -0.27
C VAL A 110 7.77 -7.53 -0.04
N GLN A 111 8.27 -7.54 1.20
CA GLN A 111 9.53 -8.23 1.55
C GLN A 111 9.45 -9.75 1.36
N ALA A 112 8.27 -10.35 1.53
CA ALA A 112 8.08 -11.79 1.34
C ALA A 112 8.01 -12.19 -0.14
N VAL A 113 7.56 -11.28 -1.02
CA VAL A 113 7.52 -11.50 -2.46
C VAL A 113 8.91 -11.50 -3.08
N ASP A 114 9.84 -10.69 -2.58
CA ASP A 114 11.24 -10.68 -3.01
C ASP A 114 11.95 -12.04 -2.85
N VAL A 115 11.36 -12.95 -2.05
CA VAL A 115 11.92 -14.28 -1.71
C VAL A 115 11.16 -15.43 -2.41
N ALA A 116 10.03 -15.16 -3.09
CA ALA A 116 9.12 -16.20 -3.56
C ALA A 116 9.32 -16.62 -5.04
N ASP A 117 9.15 -17.92 -5.31
CA ASP A 117 9.30 -18.53 -6.64
C ASP A 117 8.14 -18.15 -7.60
N SER A 118 8.50 -17.83 -8.84
CA SER A 118 7.79 -17.03 -9.86
C SER A 118 6.44 -17.55 -10.44
N ILE A 119 5.70 -18.42 -9.76
CA ILE A 119 4.50 -19.09 -10.33
C ILE A 119 3.20 -18.24 -10.17
N ARG A 120 3.18 -17.23 -9.29
CA ARG A 120 1.97 -16.43 -8.95
C ARG A 120 2.11 -14.95 -9.31
N LEU A 121 2.27 -14.66 -10.60
CA LEU A 121 2.60 -13.32 -11.11
C LEU A 121 1.59 -12.22 -10.73
N SER A 122 0.29 -12.54 -10.64
CA SER A 122 -0.73 -11.55 -10.27
C SER A 122 -0.70 -11.18 -8.79
N GLU A 123 -0.54 -12.15 -7.90
CA GLU A 123 -0.47 -11.90 -6.46
C GLU A 123 0.89 -11.30 -6.06
N ILE A 124 1.96 -11.65 -6.79
CA ILE A 124 3.26 -10.97 -6.73
C ILE A 124 3.09 -9.50 -7.16
N GLY A 125 2.45 -9.24 -8.30
CA GLY A 125 2.18 -7.89 -8.81
C GLY A 125 1.36 -7.03 -7.85
N TYR A 126 0.47 -7.63 -7.07
CA TYR A 126 -0.28 -6.92 -6.02
C TYR A 126 0.63 -6.37 -4.91
N PHE A 127 1.75 -7.02 -4.62
CA PHE A 127 2.72 -6.59 -3.62
C PHE A 127 4.01 -6.02 -4.22
N GLU A 128 4.01 -5.64 -5.50
CA GLU A 128 5.06 -4.76 -6.02
C GLU A 128 5.12 -3.48 -5.18
N SER A 129 6.34 -3.03 -4.85
CA SER A 129 6.58 -1.94 -3.90
C SER A 129 5.79 -0.67 -4.23
N GLU A 130 5.76 -0.31 -5.51
CA GLU A 130 5.06 0.88 -6.01
C GLU A 130 3.54 0.73 -5.95
N VAL A 131 3.02 -0.48 -6.18
CA VAL A 131 1.58 -0.75 -6.13
C VAL A 131 1.09 -0.70 -4.68
N ALA A 132 1.84 -1.30 -3.76
CA ALA A 132 1.56 -1.25 -2.33
C ALA A 132 1.67 0.18 -1.77
N ALA A 133 2.70 0.94 -2.16
CA ALA A 133 2.85 2.34 -1.81
C ALA A 133 1.67 3.17 -2.35
N GLY A 134 1.29 2.95 -3.61
CA GLY A 134 0.18 3.63 -4.26
C GLY A 134 -1.15 3.44 -3.52
N ARG A 135 -1.46 2.21 -3.07
CA ARG A 135 -2.66 1.94 -2.25
C ARG A 135 -2.65 2.73 -0.94
N TYR A 136 -1.51 2.71 -0.24
CA TYR A 136 -1.38 3.43 1.03
C TYR A 136 -1.55 4.94 0.86
N LEU A 137 -0.88 5.54 -0.14
CA LEU A 137 -0.97 6.97 -0.43
C LEU A 137 -2.37 7.37 -0.89
N ALA A 138 -3.01 6.55 -1.73
CA ALA A 138 -4.39 6.74 -2.14
C ALA A 138 -5.35 6.72 -0.94
N ALA A 139 -5.16 5.83 0.04
CA ALA A 139 -5.97 5.81 1.26
C ALA A 139 -5.77 7.09 2.10
N ALA A 140 -4.52 7.49 2.34
CA ALA A 140 -4.19 8.66 3.15
C ALA A 140 -4.72 9.97 2.54
N THR A 141 -4.50 10.15 1.24
CA THR A 141 -4.97 11.34 0.51
C THR A 141 -6.49 11.37 0.38
N SER A 142 -7.15 10.22 0.21
CA SER A 142 -8.62 10.14 0.23
C SER A 142 -9.21 10.50 1.59
N ALA A 143 -8.47 10.27 2.67
CA ALA A 143 -8.84 10.68 4.02
C ALA A 143 -8.52 12.16 4.33
N GLY A 144 -8.01 12.92 3.36
CA GLY A 144 -7.77 14.35 3.47
C GLY A 144 -6.37 14.75 3.95
N GLN A 145 -5.42 13.82 4.05
CA GLN A 145 -4.03 14.18 4.32
C GLN A 145 -3.35 14.77 3.08
N ASP A 146 -2.48 15.76 3.28
CA ASP A 146 -1.66 16.30 2.19
C ASP A 146 -0.73 15.23 1.62
N ALA A 147 -0.48 15.28 0.31
CA ALA A 147 0.34 14.28 -0.37
C ALA A 147 1.76 14.18 0.21
N SER A 148 2.39 15.33 0.52
CA SER A 148 3.75 15.34 1.08
C SER A 148 3.80 14.80 2.51
N GLU A 149 2.73 14.98 3.29
CA GLU A 149 2.60 14.41 4.62
C GLU A 149 2.29 12.91 4.57
N ALA A 150 1.51 12.47 3.58
CA ALA A 150 1.22 11.06 3.33
C ALA A 150 2.50 10.29 2.96
N ASP A 151 3.36 10.88 2.10
CA ASP A 151 4.68 10.34 1.76
C ASP A 151 5.57 10.21 3.00
N GLN A 152 5.65 11.26 3.83
CA GLN A 152 6.41 11.21 5.08
C GLN A 152 5.88 10.12 6.03
N ARG A 153 4.56 9.95 6.08
CA ARG A 153 3.93 8.91 6.89
C ARG A 153 4.26 7.52 6.34
N LEU A 154 4.26 7.33 5.02
CA LEU A 154 4.65 6.08 4.36
C LEU A 154 6.12 5.73 4.65
N GLU A 155 7.03 6.68 4.55
CA GLU A 155 8.45 6.44 4.86
C GLU A 155 8.65 6.07 6.34
N LYS A 156 7.91 6.72 7.24
CA LYS A 156 7.88 6.35 8.66
C LYS A 156 7.33 4.94 8.88
N LEU A 157 6.31 4.53 8.11
CA LEU A 157 5.71 3.20 8.17
C LEU A 157 6.70 2.13 7.72
N LYS A 158 7.37 2.35 6.57
CA LYS A 158 8.41 1.46 6.02
C LYS A 158 9.52 1.25 7.04
N ALA A 159 10.06 2.34 7.59
CA ALA A 159 11.11 2.27 8.60
C ALA A 159 10.67 1.48 9.84
N GLN A 160 9.51 1.81 10.42
CA GLN A 160 9.03 1.09 11.60
C GLN A 160 8.68 -0.38 11.32
N THR A 161 8.27 -0.71 10.10
CA THR A 161 7.99 -2.10 9.72
C THR A 161 9.28 -2.89 9.64
N ARG A 162 10.31 -2.36 8.97
CA ARG A 162 11.64 -2.97 8.89
C ARG A 162 12.24 -3.22 10.27
N ASP A 163 12.31 -2.17 11.12
CA ASP A 163 12.83 -2.28 12.49
C ASP A 163 12.14 -3.38 13.30
N ARG A 164 10.85 -3.61 13.02
CA ARG A 164 10.04 -4.63 13.70
C ARG A 164 10.24 -6.03 13.16
N VAL A 165 10.40 -6.17 11.86
CA VAL A 165 10.70 -7.46 11.25
C VAL A 165 12.04 -7.97 11.79
N GLU A 166 13.05 -7.12 11.80
CA GLU A 166 14.38 -7.41 12.36
C GLU A 166 14.33 -7.75 13.86
N ALA A 167 13.54 -7.03 14.64
CA ALA A 167 13.41 -7.30 16.08
C ALA A 167 12.65 -8.61 16.42
N ILE A 168 11.85 -9.13 15.48
CA ILE A 168 11.06 -10.36 15.67
C ILE A 168 11.81 -11.59 15.14
N ASP A 169 12.70 -11.42 14.16
CA ASP A 169 13.53 -12.49 13.59
C ASP A 169 15.02 -12.10 13.52
N PRO A 170 15.74 -12.13 14.66
CA PRO A 170 17.15 -11.76 14.70
C PRO A 170 18.09 -12.74 13.99
N GLN A 171 17.62 -13.92 13.53
CA GLN A 171 18.48 -14.95 12.90
C GLN A 171 18.76 -14.71 11.41
N GLN A 172 17.96 -13.90 10.71
CA GLN A 172 18.26 -13.53 9.31
C GLN A 172 19.44 -12.54 9.18
N SER A 173 19.68 -11.70 10.19
CA SER A 173 20.76 -10.71 10.17
C SER A 173 22.17 -11.31 10.34
N SER A 174 22.30 -12.50 10.94
CA SER A 174 23.59 -13.15 11.18
C SER A 174 24.07 -14.05 10.03
N ALA A 175 23.17 -14.51 9.16
CA ALA A 175 23.51 -15.44 8.09
C ALA A 175 24.23 -14.76 6.91
N GLU A 176 24.07 -13.45 6.72
CA GLU A 176 24.75 -12.70 5.64
C GLU A 176 26.21 -12.34 5.96
N ASN A 177 26.66 -12.57 7.21
CA ASN A 177 28.01 -12.20 7.66
C ASN A 177 28.98 -13.39 7.80
N GLU A 178 28.51 -14.64 7.60
CA GLU A 178 29.37 -15.84 7.64
C GLU A 178 29.85 -16.32 6.26
N ASP A 179 29.31 -15.81 5.15
CA ASP A 179 29.71 -16.24 3.78
C ASP A 179 30.81 -15.38 3.12
N ASN A 180 31.51 -14.54 3.90
CA ASN A 180 32.74 -13.85 3.44
C ASN A 180 34.02 -14.41 4.10
N GLY A 181 33.91 -15.57 4.75
CA GLY A 181 34.98 -16.22 5.50
C GLY A 181 35.64 -17.42 4.80
N ILE A 182 35.75 -17.47 3.47
CA ILE A 182 36.56 -18.49 2.81
C ILE A 182 38.04 -18.06 2.86
N SER A 183 38.79 -18.58 3.85
CA SER A 183 40.26 -18.67 3.76
C SER A 183 40.65 -19.98 3.09
N PHE A 184 41.36 -19.88 1.96
CA PHE A 184 42.24 -20.92 1.44
C PHE A 184 43.69 -20.60 1.85
#